data_AF-A0A223HQV7-F1
#
_entry.id   AF-A0A223HQV7-F1
#
_cell.length_a   1.000
_cell.length_b   1.000
_cell.length_c   1.000
_cell.angle_alpha   90.00
_cell.angle_beta   90.00
_cell.angle_gamma   90.00
#
_symmetry.space_group_name_H-M   'P 1'
#
loop_
_entity.id
_entity.type
_entity.pdbx_description
1 polymer ?
#
loop_
_entity_poly.entity_id
_entity_poly.type
_entity_poly.pdbx_seq_one_letter_code
_entity_poly.pdbx_strand_id
1 'polypeptide(L)'
;MKVDFNQIKTTISLPDFLLELGWKIVEGSSNACPKMSNGTHTIVIKRNSQNQYTYWDVHSDNVRGRSIMDLMQEHLFETTGKMPTLREVGEILQNYISTNRITTPEKSRYDVSNTSMRPDELQFYLRQLQPYKGNYLRKRGISKESVESPVFNNTFFIREVKKLGSIYRNVCVKMYSEKGVEAISQRNEAFKGVIGGKFGCLATSNHDKSRPIDILYIRESFIDCISHYQLLHSGSNLNLVYVSTEGTFTEGQMKLLRLILEKNRVKELRSIFDNDKQGYKYTLWLHRHFYGDTTDIKSLSENELCDKVHELKNVELSENKDWNDDLKASCVTCSSAESGQ
;
A
#
# COMPACT_ATOMS: atom_id res chain seq x y z
N MET A 1 -28.67 -14.95 -27.89
CA MET A 1 -28.59 -13.58 -27.34
C MET A 1 -27.18 -13.05 -27.55
N LYS A 2 -26.98 -11.77 -27.89
CA LYS A 2 -25.63 -11.18 -27.97
C LYS A 2 -25.25 -10.70 -26.57
N VAL A 3 -24.21 -11.27 -25.98
CA VAL A 3 -23.70 -10.87 -24.66
C VAL A 3 -22.82 -9.63 -24.83
N ASP A 4 -23.10 -8.58 -24.06
CA ASP A 4 -22.25 -7.39 -23.99
C ASP A 4 -21.45 -7.40 -22.69
N PHE A 5 -20.22 -7.91 -22.77
CA PHE A 5 -19.32 -7.99 -21.62
C PHE A 5 -18.95 -6.62 -21.04
N ASN A 6 -18.91 -5.57 -21.87
CA ASN A 6 -18.60 -4.23 -21.36
C ASN A 6 -19.76 -3.70 -20.55
N GLN A 7 -20.99 -3.81 -21.06
CA GLN A 7 -22.20 -3.43 -20.34
C GLN A 7 -22.30 -4.15 -18.99
N ILE A 8 -22.08 -5.46 -18.96
CA ILE A 8 -22.11 -6.25 -17.72
C ILE A 8 -21.13 -5.70 -16.69
N LYS A 9 -19.89 -5.40 -17.11
CA LYS A 9 -18.83 -4.91 -16.22
C LYS A 9 -19.03 -3.46 -15.75
N THR A 10 -19.89 -2.68 -16.38
CA THR A 10 -20.14 -1.26 -16.02
C THR A 10 -21.47 -1.04 -15.32
N THR A 11 -22.51 -1.79 -15.69
CA THR A 11 -23.91 -1.52 -15.30
C THR A 11 -24.33 -2.22 -14.02
N ILE A 12 -23.67 -3.31 -13.65
CA ILE A 12 -23.94 -3.98 -12.37
C ILE A 12 -23.01 -3.39 -11.30
N SER A 13 -23.59 -2.84 -10.23
CA SER A 13 -22.81 -2.41 -9.07
C SER A 13 -22.21 -3.64 -8.38
N LEU A 14 -20.90 -3.85 -8.57
CA LEU A 14 -20.21 -5.02 -8.01
C LEU A 14 -20.32 -5.13 -6.49
N PRO A 15 -20.19 -4.05 -5.68
CA PRO A 15 -20.38 -4.16 -4.24
C PRO A 15 -21.78 -4.64 -3.84
N ASP A 16 -22.84 -4.13 -4.49
CA ASP A 16 -24.21 -4.51 -4.17
C ASP A 16 -24.50 -5.95 -4.60
N PHE A 17 -24.04 -6.35 -5.79
CA PHE A 17 -24.13 -7.73 -6.26
C PHE A 17 -23.46 -8.71 -5.30
N LEU A 18 -22.31 -8.34 -4.73
CA LEU A 18 -21.61 -9.20 -3.77
C LEU A 18 -22.32 -9.32 -2.43
N LEU A 19 -23.01 -8.27 -1.97
CA LEU A 19 -23.86 -8.35 -0.79
C LEU A 19 -24.99 -9.36 -1.01
N GLU A 20 -25.59 -9.40 -2.21
CA GLU A 20 -26.61 -10.39 -2.57
C GLU A 20 -26.05 -11.82 -2.54
N LEU A 21 -24.77 -12.00 -2.89
CA LEU A 21 -24.06 -13.28 -2.76
C LEU A 21 -23.54 -13.58 -1.34
N GLY A 22 -23.87 -12.75 -0.34
CA GLY A 22 -23.52 -12.98 1.06
C GLY A 22 -22.14 -12.49 1.48
N TRP A 23 -21.42 -11.75 0.64
CA TRP A 23 -20.18 -11.08 1.04
C TRP A 23 -20.48 -9.97 2.05
N LYS A 24 -19.50 -9.67 2.91
CA LYS A 24 -19.62 -8.66 3.97
C LYS A 24 -18.62 -7.55 3.77
N ILE A 25 -18.99 -6.33 4.18
CA ILE A 25 -18.08 -5.19 4.22
C ILE A 25 -17.07 -5.38 5.34
N VAL A 26 -15.80 -5.15 5.04
CA VAL A 26 -14.70 -5.22 6.03
C VAL A 26 -14.59 -3.88 6.77
N GLU A 27 -14.24 -3.93 8.05
CA GLU A 27 -14.01 -2.73 8.87
C GLU A 27 -12.92 -1.83 8.24
N GLY A 28 -13.12 -0.50 8.31
CA GLY A 28 -12.24 0.47 7.67
C GLY A 28 -12.43 0.62 6.15
N SER A 29 -13.40 -0.09 5.56
CA SER A 29 -13.83 0.11 4.17
C SER A 29 -14.45 1.50 3.95
N SER A 30 -14.30 2.04 2.74
CA SER A 30 -14.94 3.30 2.33
C SER A 30 -15.81 3.09 1.10
N ASN A 31 -16.83 3.93 0.91
CA ASN A 31 -17.70 3.85 -0.27
C ASN A 31 -16.93 4.02 -1.59
N ALA A 32 -15.85 4.81 -1.57
CA ALA A 32 -15.00 5.04 -2.74
C ALA A 32 -14.01 3.91 -3.04
N CYS A 33 -13.76 3.03 -2.09
CA CYS A 33 -12.87 1.89 -2.23
C CYS A 33 -13.39 0.73 -1.38
N PRO A 34 -14.52 0.10 -1.76
CA PRO A 34 -15.14 -0.93 -0.93
C PRO A 34 -14.22 -2.13 -0.77
N LYS A 35 -14.02 -2.55 0.47
CA LYS A 35 -13.33 -3.78 0.85
C LYS A 35 -14.35 -4.79 1.36
N MET A 36 -14.38 -5.97 0.76
CA MET A 36 -15.39 -7.00 1.01
C MET A 36 -14.75 -8.36 1.25
N SER A 37 -15.37 -9.18 2.09
CA SER A 37 -14.91 -10.56 2.38
C SER A 37 -16.07 -11.54 2.42
N ASN A 38 -15.82 -12.78 1.97
CA ASN A 38 -16.70 -13.93 2.15
C ASN A 38 -16.21 -14.90 3.25
N GLY A 39 -15.22 -14.49 4.06
CA GLY A 39 -14.57 -15.33 5.07
C GLY A 39 -13.30 -16.03 4.58
N THR A 40 -13.21 -16.34 3.28
CA THR A 40 -12.00 -16.95 2.67
C THR A 40 -11.16 -15.91 1.93
N HIS A 41 -11.82 -15.11 1.09
CA HIS A 41 -11.21 -14.07 0.28
C HIS A 41 -11.52 -12.71 0.87
N THR A 42 -10.59 -11.77 0.67
CA THR A 42 -10.82 -10.37 0.98
C THR A 42 -10.41 -9.54 -0.23
N ILE A 43 -11.40 -8.93 -0.88
CA ILE A 43 -11.19 -8.19 -2.11
C ILE A 43 -11.39 -6.70 -1.89
N VAL A 44 -10.76 -5.90 -2.74
CA VAL A 44 -11.00 -4.47 -2.84
C VAL A 44 -11.50 -4.15 -4.25
N ILE A 45 -12.57 -3.35 -4.31
CA ILE A 45 -13.29 -3.04 -5.55
C ILE A 45 -12.91 -1.64 -6.01
N LYS A 46 -12.55 -1.50 -7.30
CA LYS A 46 -12.35 -0.22 -7.97
C LYS A 46 -12.81 -0.24 -9.42
N ARG A 47 -12.95 0.93 -10.02
CA ARG A 47 -13.17 1.06 -11.46
C ARG A 47 -11.85 1.19 -12.21
N ASN A 48 -11.74 0.60 -13.40
CA ASN A 48 -10.58 0.77 -14.28
C ASN A 48 -10.75 2.00 -15.20
N SER A 49 -9.77 2.26 -16.08
CA SER A 49 -9.81 3.38 -17.03
C SER A 49 -10.96 3.33 -18.04
N GLN A 50 -11.55 2.15 -18.27
CA GLN A 50 -12.76 1.93 -19.08
C GLN A 50 -14.04 2.03 -18.25
N ASN A 51 -13.94 2.52 -17.01
CA ASN A 51 -15.05 2.66 -16.07
C ASN A 51 -15.70 1.33 -15.64
N GLN A 52 -15.03 0.19 -15.89
CA GLN A 52 -15.52 -1.14 -15.51
C GLN A 52 -15.16 -1.44 -14.07
N TYR A 53 -16.07 -2.10 -13.34
CA TYR A 53 -15.73 -2.66 -12.03
C TYR A 53 -14.70 -3.76 -12.16
N THR A 54 -13.65 -3.61 -11.36
CA THR A 54 -12.60 -4.58 -11.19
C THR A 54 -12.34 -4.79 -9.70
N TYR A 55 -11.75 -5.92 -9.36
CA TYR A 55 -11.31 -6.20 -8.01
C TYR A 55 -9.91 -6.83 -8.01
N TRP A 56 -9.32 -6.89 -6.84
CA TRP A 56 -8.15 -7.72 -6.55
C TRP A 56 -8.28 -8.26 -5.13
N ASP A 57 -7.66 -9.40 -4.87
CA ASP A 57 -7.56 -9.97 -3.53
C ASP A 57 -6.38 -9.32 -2.80
N VAL A 58 -6.59 -8.88 -1.56
CA VAL A 58 -5.54 -8.24 -0.75
C VAL A 58 -4.41 -9.20 -0.36
N HIS A 59 -4.61 -10.50 -0.54
CA HIS A 59 -3.67 -11.58 -0.23
C HIS A 59 -3.22 -12.36 -1.48
N SER A 60 -3.64 -11.94 -2.68
CA SER A 60 -3.21 -12.57 -3.94
C SER A 60 -3.30 -11.61 -5.14
N ASP A 61 -2.15 -11.25 -5.71
CA ASP A 61 -2.07 -10.41 -6.90
C ASP A 61 -2.48 -11.15 -8.20
N ASN A 62 -2.61 -12.49 -8.17
CA ASN A 62 -3.10 -13.29 -9.31
C ASN A 62 -4.55 -12.99 -9.71
N VAL A 63 -5.30 -12.35 -8.81
CA VAL A 63 -6.74 -12.07 -8.95
C VAL A 63 -6.97 -10.61 -9.43
N ARG A 64 -5.90 -9.88 -9.76
CA ARG A 64 -5.96 -8.45 -10.06
C ARG A 64 -6.58 -8.15 -11.42
N GLY A 65 -7.47 -7.15 -11.44
CA GLY A 65 -8.12 -6.70 -12.68
C GLY A 65 -9.28 -7.60 -13.11
N ARG A 66 -9.60 -8.62 -12.30
CA ARG A 66 -10.78 -9.44 -12.48
C ARG A 66 -12.03 -8.63 -12.25
N SER A 67 -13.12 -9.12 -12.81
CA SER A 67 -14.41 -8.44 -12.90
C SER A 67 -15.52 -9.35 -12.39
N ILE A 68 -16.75 -8.84 -12.35
CA ILE A 68 -17.93 -9.65 -12.00
C ILE A 68 -18.02 -10.97 -12.80
N MET A 69 -17.48 -11.01 -14.01
CA MET A 69 -17.42 -12.22 -14.84
C MET A 69 -16.64 -13.34 -14.16
N ASP A 70 -15.42 -13.03 -13.70
CA ASP A 70 -14.52 -13.99 -13.09
C ASP A 70 -15.09 -14.50 -11.76
N LEU A 71 -15.66 -13.57 -10.98
CA LEU A 71 -16.28 -13.89 -9.71
C LEU A 71 -17.49 -14.82 -9.88
N MET A 72 -18.34 -14.53 -10.87
CA MET A 72 -19.50 -15.37 -11.14
C MET A 72 -19.09 -16.74 -11.71
N GLN A 73 -18.01 -16.84 -12.49
CA GLN A 73 -17.44 -18.14 -12.89
C GLN A 73 -17.02 -18.98 -11.68
N GLU A 74 -16.29 -18.38 -10.73
CA GLU A 74 -15.86 -19.05 -9.50
C GLU A 74 -17.05 -19.45 -8.63
N HIS A 75 -17.99 -18.55 -8.41
CA HIS A 75 -19.20 -18.82 -7.62
C HIS A 75 -20.03 -19.98 -8.20
N LEU A 76 -20.20 -20.01 -9.53
CA LEU A 76 -20.90 -21.10 -10.20
C LEU A 76 -20.13 -22.41 -10.14
N PHE A 77 -18.80 -22.38 -10.24
CA PHE A 77 -17.97 -23.57 -10.05
C PHE A 77 -18.10 -24.12 -8.63
N GLU A 78 -18.04 -23.27 -7.61
CA GLU A 78 -18.19 -23.67 -6.20
C GLU A 78 -19.57 -24.27 -5.90
N THR A 79 -20.63 -23.71 -6.50
CA THR A 79 -22.01 -24.14 -6.24
C THR A 79 -22.43 -25.35 -7.07
N THR A 80 -21.91 -25.50 -8.29
CA THR A 80 -22.34 -26.56 -9.23
C THR A 80 -21.31 -27.65 -9.47
N GLY A 81 -20.05 -27.43 -9.06
CA GLY A 81 -18.91 -28.32 -9.34
C GLY A 81 -18.42 -28.29 -10.79
N LYS A 82 -19.03 -27.49 -11.68
CA LYS A 82 -18.68 -27.41 -13.11
C LYS A 82 -18.25 -26.01 -13.47
N MET A 83 -17.09 -25.89 -14.12
CA MET A 83 -16.57 -24.59 -14.55
C MET A 83 -17.38 -24.07 -15.74
N PRO A 84 -18.13 -22.97 -15.61
CA PRO A 84 -18.87 -22.41 -16.72
C PRO A 84 -17.95 -21.62 -17.66
N THR A 85 -18.36 -21.54 -18.93
CA THR A 85 -17.73 -20.66 -19.91
C THR A 85 -18.08 -19.19 -19.63
N LEU A 86 -17.23 -18.27 -20.08
CA LEU A 86 -17.51 -16.83 -20.00
C LEU A 86 -18.82 -16.44 -20.67
N ARG A 87 -19.22 -17.17 -21.72
CA ARG A 87 -20.48 -16.94 -22.41
C ARG A 87 -21.68 -17.29 -21.55
N GLU A 88 -21.68 -18.46 -20.91
CA GLU A 88 -22.77 -18.88 -20.01
C GLU A 88 -22.93 -17.89 -18.85
N VAL A 89 -21.82 -17.47 -18.24
CA VAL A 89 -21.82 -16.43 -17.21
C VAL A 89 -22.38 -15.11 -17.75
N GLY A 90 -21.96 -14.73 -18.95
CA GLY A 90 -22.44 -13.53 -19.61
C GLY A 90 -23.94 -13.55 -19.87
N GLU A 91 -24.49 -14.68 -20.31
CA GLU A 91 -25.93 -14.86 -20.53
C GLU A 91 -26.72 -14.78 -19.21
N ILE A 92 -26.20 -15.35 -18.12
CA ILE A 92 -26.78 -15.24 -16.78
C ILE A 92 -26.82 -13.78 -16.33
N LEU A 93 -25.67 -13.09 -16.35
CA LEU A 93 -25.57 -11.70 -15.90
C LEU A 93 -26.37 -10.74 -16.80
N GLN A 94 -26.44 -10.99 -18.10
CA GLN A 94 -27.28 -10.22 -19.01
C GLN A 94 -28.76 -10.40 -18.68
N ASN A 95 -29.18 -11.60 -18.22
CA ASN A 95 -30.54 -11.83 -17.77
C ASN A 95 -30.86 -11.08 -16.46
N TYR A 96 -29.91 -10.99 -15.54
CA TYR A 96 -30.04 -10.12 -14.36
C TYR A 96 -30.27 -8.65 -14.73
N ILE A 97 -29.55 -8.17 -15.76
CA ILE A 97 -29.74 -6.81 -16.30
C ILE A 97 -31.11 -6.65 -16.96
N SER A 98 -31.50 -7.57 -17.85
CA SER A 98 -32.76 -7.45 -18.60
C SER A 98 -34.00 -7.56 -17.71
N THR A 99 -33.90 -8.30 -16.60
CA THR A 99 -34.97 -8.44 -15.61
C THR A 99 -34.95 -7.37 -14.52
N ASN A 100 -34.04 -6.39 -14.61
CA ASN A 100 -33.87 -5.29 -13.65
C ASN A 100 -33.69 -5.78 -12.20
N ARG A 101 -33.09 -6.96 -12.02
CA ARG A 101 -32.77 -7.59 -10.73
C ARG A 101 -31.39 -7.15 -10.22
N ILE A 102 -30.92 -5.99 -10.62
CA ILE A 102 -29.59 -5.48 -10.27
C ILE A 102 -29.66 -4.06 -9.76
N THR A 103 -28.76 -3.74 -8.84
CA THR A 103 -28.48 -2.36 -8.46
C THR A 103 -27.50 -1.76 -9.47
N THR A 104 -27.88 -0.66 -10.12
CA THR A 104 -26.99 0.09 -11.00
C THR A 104 -26.10 1.04 -10.19
N PRO A 105 -24.95 1.49 -10.73
CA PRO A 105 -24.08 2.45 -10.06
C PRO A 105 -24.77 3.70 -9.54
N GLU A 106 -25.73 4.24 -10.29
CA GLU A 106 -26.45 5.47 -9.96
C GLU A 106 -27.41 5.28 -8.78
N LYS A 107 -27.86 4.04 -8.55
CA LYS A 107 -28.71 3.66 -7.42
C LYS A 107 -27.90 3.11 -6.23
N SER A 108 -26.61 2.84 -6.44
CA SER A 108 -25.72 2.32 -5.41
C SER A 108 -25.33 3.41 -4.43
N ARG A 109 -25.20 3.05 -3.15
CA ARG A 109 -24.55 3.92 -2.15
C ARG A 109 -23.02 3.97 -2.29
N TYR A 110 -22.43 3.08 -3.11
CA TYR A 110 -20.99 2.95 -3.30
C TYR A 110 -20.53 3.72 -4.53
N ASP A 111 -20.01 4.94 -4.30
CA ASP A 111 -19.38 5.75 -5.33
C ASP A 111 -17.93 5.31 -5.59
N VAL A 112 -17.78 4.12 -6.20
CA VAL A 112 -16.48 3.46 -6.37
C VAL A 112 -15.56 4.27 -7.29
N SER A 113 -14.43 4.69 -6.73
CA SER A 113 -13.43 5.51 -7.44
C SER A 113 -12.79 4.79 -8.63
N ASN A 114 -12.48 5.56 -9.67
CA ASN A 114 -11.63 5.10 -10.78
C ASN A 114 -10.16 5.00 -10.32
N THR A 115 -9.47 3.94 -10.72
CA THR A 115 -8.04 3.72 -10.48
C THR A 115 -7.15 4.58 -11.36
N SER A 116 -7.60 4.96 -12.55
CA SER A 116 -6.78 5.78 -13.45
C SER A 116 -6.93 7.26 -13.11
N MET A 117 -6.02 7.77 -12.29
CA MET A 117 -5.76 9.21 -12.26
C MET A 117 -5.17 9.60 -13.60
N ARG A 118 -5.72 10.63 -14.25
CA ARG A 118 -5.12 11.11 -15.50
C ARG A 118 -3.78 11.81 -15.20
N PRO A 119 -2.79 11.79 -16.10
CA PRO A 119 -1.49 12.41 -15.86
C PRO A 119 -1.57 13.91 -15.50
N ASP A 120 -2.51 14.64 -16.09
CA ASP A 120 -2.79 16.06 -15.81
C ASP A 120 -3.31 16.30 -14.39
N GLU A 121 -4.13 15.37 -13.86
CA GLU A 121 -4.64 15.40 -12.49
C GLU A 121 -3.51 15.18 -11.47
N LEU A 122 -2.63 14.21 -11.70
CA LEU A 122 -1.48 14.00 -10.83
C LEU A 122 -0.55 15.22 -10.84
N GLN A 123 -0.29 15.78 -12.03
CA GLN A 123 0.55 16.97 -12.16
C GLN A 123 -0.05 18.17 -11.42
N PHE A 124 -1.37 18.31 -11.40
CA PHE A 124 -2.05 19.31 -10.59
C PHE A 124 -1.74 19.16 -9.09
N TYR A 125 -1.81 17.93 -8.54
CA TYR A 125 -1.47 17.69 -7.14
C TYR A 125 0.02 17.87 -6.84
N LEU A 126 0.91 17.49 -7.76
CA LEU A 126 2.35 17.68 -7.60
C LEU A 126 2.73 19.16 -7.51
N ARG A 127 2.07 20.04 -8.28
CA ARG A 127 2.27 21.50 -8.20
C ARG A 127 1.82 22.12 -6.87
N GLN A 128 1.00 21.42 -6.09
CA GLN A 128 0.56 21.88 -4.77
C GLN A 128 1.54 21.50 -3.65
N LEU A 129 2.52 20.63 -3.92
CA LEU A 129 3.50 20.23 -2.92
C LEU A 129 4.44 21.39 -2.61
N GLN A 130 4.53 21.73 -1.34
CA GLN A 130 5.47 22.72 -0.81
C GLN A 130 6.58 22.00 -0.02
N PRO A 131 7.77 22.62 0.13
CA PRO A 131 8.77 22.12 1.07
C PRO A 131 8.15 21.86 2.45
N TYR A 132 8.65 20.83 3.15
CA TYR A 132 8.10 20.49 4.45
C TYR A 132 8.16 21.69 5.42
N LYS A 133 7.01 21.99 6.03
CA LYS A 133 6.84 23.02 7.05
C LYS A 133 5.78 22.58 8.06
N GLY A 134 6.10 22.65 9.34
CA GLY A 134 5.15 22.30 10.41
C GLY A 134 5.78 21.46 11.52
N ASN A 135 4.93 20.93 12.40
CA ASN A 135 5.35 20.23 13.61
C ASN A 135 4.98 18.74 13.62
N TYR A 136 4.37 18.20 12.56
CA TYR A 136 3.91 16.81 12.54
C TYR A 136 5.06 15.83 12.78
N LEU A 137 6.16 15.93 12.01
CA LEU A 137 7.33 15.06 12.19
C LEU A 137 7.98 15.25 13.58
N ARG A 138 8.05 16.50 14.06
CA ARG A 138 8.58 16.81 15.40
C ARG A 138 7.74 16.17 16.52
N LYS A 139 6.41 16.20 16.40
CA LYS A 139 5.50 15.50 17.34
C LYS A 139 5.69 13.98 17.32
N ARG A 140 6.26 13.44 16.24
CA ARG A 140 6.66 12.03 16.13
C ARG A 140 8.08 11.75 16.64
N GLY A 141 8.74 12.72 17.27
CA GLY A 141 10.12 12.58 17.78
C GLY A 141 11.19 12.79 16.71
N ILE A 142 10.82 13.09 15.46
CA ILE A 142 11.77 13.26 14.37
C ILE A 142 12.38 14.65 14.42
N SER A 143 13.70 14.72 14.51
CA SER A 143 14.50 15.93 14.60
C SER A 143 14.57 16.66 13.27
N LYS A 144 14.89 17.95 13.32
CA LYS A 144 15.05 18.77 12.12
C LYS A 144 16.28 18.31 11.32
N GLU A 145 17.33 17.95 12.03
CA GLU A 145 18.60 17.45 11.52
C GLU A 145 18.40 16.17 10.70
N SER A 146 17.53 15.26 11.15
CA SER A 146 17.18 14.04 10.40
C SER A 146 16.46 14.37 9.10
N VAL A 147 15.52 15.32 9.10
CA VAL A 147 14.77 15.74 7.90
C VAL A 147 15.66 16.45 6.89
N GLU A 148 16.63 17.23 7.38
CA GLU A 148 17.59 17.98 6.56
C GLU A 148 18.85 17.17 6.19
N SER A 149 18.96 15.94 6.70
CA SER A 149 20.08 15.03 6.40
C SER A 149 20.21 14.75 4.90
N PRO A 150 21.42 14.42 4.39
CA PRO A 150 21.59 14.06 2.97
C PRO A 150 20.66 12.94 2.48
N VAL A 151 20.27 12.02 3.38
CA VAL A 151 19.39 10.88 3.09
C VAL A 151 17.94 11.32 2.93
N PHE A 152 17.42 12.21 3.79
CA PHE A 152 16.00 12.60 3.76
C PHE A 152 15.72 14.00 3.22
N ASN A 153 16.75 14.76 2.87
CA ASN A 153 16.58 16.06 2.25
C ASN A 153 15.71 15.95 0.98
N ASN A 154 14.78 16.89 0.81
CA ASN A 154 13.79 16.91 -0.27
C ASN A 154 12.89 15.66 -0.37
N THR A 155 12.73 14.90 0.71
CA THR A 155 11.84 13.72 0.74
C THR A 155 10.43 14.08 1.20
N PHE A 156 10.31 14.93 2.23
CA PHE A 156 9.03 15.31 2.82
C PHE A 156 8.52 16.64 2.25
N PHE A 157 7.22 16.67 1.98
CA PHE A 157 6.50 17.84 1.47
C PHE A 157 5.27 18.12 2.31
N ILE A 158 4.66 19.29 2.11
CA ILE A 158 3.35 19.63 2.66
C ILE A 158 2.38 19.92 1.54
N ARG A 159 1.15 19.44 1.71
CA ARG A 159 -0.01 19.82 0.91
C ARG A 159 -1.12 20.32 1.81
N GLU A 160 -1.66 21.50 1.50
CA GLU A 160 -2.83 22.04 2.19
C GLU A 160 -4.12 21.62 1.47
N VAL A 161 -5.08 21.12 2.24
CA VAL A 161 -6.39 20.67 1.75
C VAL A 161 -7.47 21.49 2.44
N LYS A 162 -8.27 22.22 1.66
CA LYS A 162 -9.42 22.96 2.17
C LYS A 162 -10.65 22.06 2.11
N LYS A 163 -11.29 21.79 3.26
CA LYS A 163 -12.53 21.01 3.34
C LYS A 163 -13.44 21.63 4.40
N LEU A 164 -14.68 21.95 4.02
CA LEU A 164 -15.72 22.49 4.91
C LEU A 164 -15.24 23.69 5.75
N GLY A 165 -14.53 24.64 5.13
CA GLY A 165 -14.00 25.83 5.82
C GLY A 165 -12.70 25.61 6.60
N SER A 166 -12.28 24.37 6.83
CA SER A 166 -11.04 24.02 7.53
C SER A 166 -9.87 23.77 6.58
N ILE A 167 -8.66 24.13 7.01
CA ILE A 167 -7.40 23.85 6.28
C ILE A 167 -6.68 22.71 6.99
N TYR A 168 -6.50 21.61 6.27
CA TYR A 168 -5.75 20.45 6.73
C TYR A 168 -4.37 20.45 6.08
N ARG A 169 -3.32 20.21 6.88
CA ARG A 169 -1.94 20.10 6.38
C ARG A 169 -1.52 18.64 6.40
N ASN A 170 -1.29 18.10 5.21
CA ASN A 170 -0.80 16.73 5.05
C ASN A 170 0.70 16.74 4.80
N VAL A 171 1.44 15.96 5.58
CA VAL A 171 2.80 15.55 5.21
C VAL A 171 2.68 14.60 4.04
N CYS A 172 3.45 14.88 3.00
CA CYS A 172 3.39 14.15 1.75
C CYS A 172 4.77 13.60 1.37
N VAL A 173 4.77 12.42 0.75
CA VAL A 173 5.97 11.82 0.15
C VAL A 173 5.61 11.36 -1.26
N LYS A 174 6.49 11.63 -2.22
CA LYS A 174 6.31 11.20 -3.62
C LYS A 174 6.59 9.70 -3.72
N MET A 175 5.77 8.99 -4.47
CA MET A 175 5.95 7.58 -4.78
C MET A 175 6.27 7.43 -6.27
N TYR A 176 7.32 6.67 -6.56
CA TYR A 176 7.90 6.52 -7.89
C TYR A 176 7.65 5.13 -8.43
N SER A 177 7.33 5.04 -9.72
CA SER A 177 7.49 3.84 -10.54
C SER A 177 8.68 4.01 -11.47
N GLU A 178 8.86 3.05 -12.40
CA GLU A 178 9.87 3.15 -13.45
C GLU A 178 9.74 4.41 -14.34
N LYS A 179 8.53 4.97 -14.44
CA LYS A 179 8.23 6.12 -15.30
C LYS A 179 8.40 7.47 -14.60
N GLY A 180 8.63 7.46 -13.29
CA GLY A 180 8.68 8.67 -12.46
C GLY A 180 7.59 8.68 -11.39
N VAL A 181 7.18 9.88 -10.97
CA VAL A 181 6.19 10.02 -9.89
C VAL A 181 4.80 9.67 -10.41
N GLU A 182 4.17 8.64 -9.82
CA GLU A 182 2.82 8.18 -10.18
C GLU A 182 1.84 8.20 -8.99
N ALA A 183 2.34 8.46 -7.78
CA ALA A 183 1.52 8.62 -6.60
C ALA A 183 2.13 9.57 -5.56
N ILE A 184 1.29 10.05 -4.65
CA ILE A 184 1.67 10.88 -3.51
C ILE A 184 1.03 10.26 -2.27
N SER A 185 1.83 9.76 -1.35
CA SER A 185 1.35 9.41 -0.02
C SER A 185 1.11 10.69 0.78
N GLN A 186 0.03 10.73 1.54
CA GLN A 186 -0.35 11.87 2.36
C GLN A 186 -0.88 11.44 3.72
N ARG A 187 -0.39 12.09 4.77
CA ARG A 187 -0.73 11.78 6.16
C ARG A 187 -0.82 13.04 7.03
N ASN A 188 -1.75 13.03 7.97
CA ASN A 188 -1.80 13.95 9.11
C ASN A 188 -2.26 13.18 10.36
N GLU A 189 -2.65 13.88 11.43
CA GLU A 189 -3.10 13.24 12.68
C GLU A 189 -4.38 12.41 12.53
N ALA A 190 -5.29 12.82 11.64
CA ALA A 190 -6.62 12.23 11.48
C ALA A 190 -6.82 11.51 10.14
N PHE A 191 -5.83 11.53 9.24
CA PHE A 191 -5.99 11.05 7.88
C PHE A 191 -4.71 10.38 7.36
N LYS A 192 -4.90 9.27 6.65
CA LYS A 192 -3.88 8.58 5.84
C LYS A 192 -4.51 8.24 4.49
N GLY A 193 -3.81 8.53 3.40
CA GLY A 193 -4.28 8.19 2.07
C GLY A 193 -3.21 8.35 1.01
N VAL A 194 -3.54 7.92 -0.21
CA VAL A 194 -2.66 8.03 -1.38
C VAL A 194 -3.44 8.66 -2.53
N ILE A 195 -2.82 9.64 -3.18
CA ILE A 195 -3.26 10.22 -4.45
C ILE A 195 -2.52 9.47 -5.56
N GLY A 196 -3.22 9.01 -6.60
CA GLY A 196 -2.61 8.30 -7.73
C GLY A 196 -2.48 6.77 -7.52
N GLY A 197 -1.66 6.12 -8.36
CA GLY A 197 -1.56 4.67 -8.46
C GLY A 197 -0.47 4.07 -7.57
N LYS A 198 -0.82 3.62 -6.36
CA LYS A 198 0.14 3.10 -5.37
C LYS A 198 0.83 1.76 -5.73
N PHE A 199 0.12 0.84 -6.38
CA PHE A 199 0.52 -0.58 -6.46
C PHE A 199 1.88 -0.89 -7.11
N GLY A 200 2.33 -0.04 -8.02
CA GLY A 200 3.62 -0.20 -8.71
C GLY A 200 4.65 0.82 -8.25
N CYS A 201 4.39 1.51 -7.13
CA CYS A 201 5.18 2.65 -6.69
C CYS A 201 5.77 2.43 -5.30
N LEU A 202 7.01 2.86 -5.13
CA LEU A 202 7.68 2.96 -3.83
C LEU A 202 7.97 4.43 -3.55
N ALA A 203 7.74 4.87 -2.32
CA ALA A 203 8.35 6.10 -1.85
C ALA A 203 9.85 5.84 -1.60
N THR A 204 10.71 6.81 -1.86
CA THR A 204 12.17 6.63 -1.77
C THR A 204 12.83 7.85 -1.15
N SER A 205 13.82 7.64 -0.29
CA SER A 205 14.70 8.69 0.21
C SER A 205 15.72 9.11 -0.87
N ASN A 206 16.48 10.15 -0.58
CA ASN A 206 17.59 10.58 -1.41
C ASN A 206 18.83 9.70 -1.17
N HIS A 207 19.79 9.73 -2.10
CA HIS A 207 21.11 9.11 -1.96
C HIS A 207 22.14 9.74 -2.90
N ASP A 208 23.41 9.47 -2.63
CA ASP A 208 24.53 9.87 -3.47
C ASP A 208 24.60 8.97 -4.70
N LYS A 209 24.32 9.53 -5.87
CA LYS A 209 24.32 8.81 -7.15
C LYS A 209 25.72 8.56 -7.72
N SER A 210 26.76 9.17 -7.14
CA SER A 210 28.13 9.02 -7.62
C SER A 210 28.80 7.71 -7.18
N ARG A 211 28.20 7.01 -6.21
CA ARG A 211 28.73 5.75 -5.66
C ARG A 211 27.63 4.72 -5.43
N PRO A 212 27.98 3.42 -5.33
CA PRO A 212 26.99 2.37 -5.03
C PRO A 212 26.23 2.63 -3.73
N ILE A 213 24.99 2.13 -3.66
CA ILE A 213 24.20 2.14 -2.42
C ILE A 213 24.79 1.08 -1.47
N ASP A 214 25.15 1.51 -0.26
CA ASP A 214 25.72 0.62 0.75
C ASP A 214 24.63 -0.27 1.35
N ILE A 215 23.51 0.32 1.78
CA ILE A 215 22.36 -0.42 2.32
C ILE A 215 21.07 0.20 1.80
N LEU A 216 20.17 -0.65 1.29
CA LEU A 216 18.79 -0.30 0.99
C LEU A 216 17.87 -0.91 2.03
N TYR A 217 17.16 -0.06 2.76
CA TYR A 217 16.16 -0.44 3.75
C TYR A 217 14.75 -0.39 3.16
N ILE A 218 13.94 -1.42 3.39
CA ILE A 218 12.51 -1.44 3.00
C ILE A 218 11.57 -1.52 4.21
N ARG A 219 10.49 -0.71 4.18
CA ARG A 219 9.46 -0.64 5.24
C ARG A 219 8.03 -0.32 4.74
N GLU A 220 7.00 -0.38 5.61
CA GLU A 220 5.64 0.07 5.29
C GLU A 220 5.42 1.59 5.28
N SER A 221 6.22 2.40 6.00
CA SER A 221 5.92 3.84 6.22
C SER A 221 7.19 4.71 6.22
N PHE A 222 7.12 5.92 5.67
CA PHE A 222 8.26 6.84 5.65
C PHE A 222 8.61 7.46 6.99
N ILE A 223 7.62 7.64 7.88
CA ILE A 223 7.85 8.11 9.27
C ILE A 223 8.78 7.16 10.00
N ASP A 224 8.59 5.90 9.68
CA ASP A 224 9.19 4.72 10.20
C ASP A 224 10.62 4.53 9.65
N CYS A 225 10.81 4.79 8.35
CA CYS A 225 12.14 4.89 7.75
C CYS A 225 13.02 5.97 8.39
N ILE A 226 12.51 7.20 8.55
CA ILE A 226 13.30 8.29 9.15
C ILE A 226 13.51 8.09 10.65
N SER A 227 12.60 7.41 11.35
CA SER A 227 12.78 7.08 12.77
C SER A 227 13.94 6.10 12.97
N HIS A 228 13.99 5.04 12.15
CA HIS A 228 15.12 4.12 12.10
C HIS A 228 16.44 4.84 11.79
N TYR A 229 16.46 5.70 10.76
CA TYR A 229 17.65 6.48 10.42
C TYR A 229 18.11 7.34 11.59
N GLN A 230 17.20 8.04 12.26
CA GLN A 230 17.54 8.90 13.38
C GLN A 230 18.16 8.11 14.53
N LEU A 231 17.62 6.94 14.84
CA LEU A 231 18.10 6.07 15.92
C LEU A 231 19.47 5.47 15.62
N LEU A 232 19.69 4.95 14.40
CA LEU A 232 20.82 4.06 14.13
C LEU A 232 21.88 4.64 13.20
N HIS A 233 21.55 5.68 12.44
CA HIS A 233 22.41 6.16 11.34
C HIS A 233 22.56 7.68 11.25
N SER A 234 22.09 8.42 12.25
CA SER A 234 22.36 9.86 12.36
C SER A 234 23.86 10.13 12.26
N GLY A 235 24.27 10.94 11.27
CA GLY A 235 25.68 11.26 11.02
C GLY A 235 26.51 10.16 10.34
N SER A 236 25.88 9.06 9.88
CA SER A 236 26.58 8.01 9.13
C SER A 236 27.07 8.51 7.76
N ASN A 237 28.26 8.04 7.37
CA ASN A 237 28.83 8.27 6.02
C ASN A 237 28.40 7.21 5.00
N LEU A 238 27.57 6.24 5.39
CA LEU A 238 27.06 5.22 4.47
C LEU A 238 26.13 5.84 3.43
N ASN A 239 26.14 5.30 2.20
CA ASN A 239 25.17 5.64 1.16
C ASN A 239 23.89 4.85 1.40
N LEU A 240 23.02 5.39 2.24
CA LEU A 240 21.78 4.73 2.66
C LEU A 240 20.61 5.14 1.75
N VAL A 241 19.77 4.16 1.39
CA VAL A 241 18.48 4.41 0.76
C VAL A 241 17.38 3.77 1.59
N TYR A 242 16.34 4.53 1.88
CA TYR A 242 15.10 4.02 2.44
C TYR A 242 14.04 3.99 1.36
N VAL A 243 13.36 2.85 1.23
CA VAL A 243 12.16 2.72 0.41
C VAL A 243 10.98 2.33 1.30
N SER A 244 9.82 2.89 0.98
CA SER A 244 8.59 2.56 1.68
C SER A 244 7.49 2.15 0.73
N THR A 245 6.75 1.13 1.16
CA THR A 245 5.55 0.66 0.46
C THR A 245 4.32 1.54 0.75
N GLU A 246 4.37 2.43 1.73
CA GLU A 246 3.27 3.29 2.20
C GLU A 246 1.96 2.52 2.49
N GLY A 247 2.08 1.36 3.15
CA GLY A 247 1.00 0.46 3.57
C GLY A 247 1.24 -0.98 3.10
N THR A 248 0.19 -1.68 2.63
CA THR A 248 0.34 -3.06 2.15
C THR A 248 1.43 -3.18 1.08
N PHE A 249 2.34 -4.15 1.27
CA PHE A 249 3.38 -4.49 0.31
C PHE A 249 2.79 -5.35 -0.81
N THR A 250 3.06 -5.00 -2.06
CA THR A 250 2.42 -5.59 -3.25
C THR A 250 3.44 -6.15 -4.23
N GLU A 251 3.04 -7.06 -5.12
CA GLU A 251 3.97 -7.73 -6.04
C GLU A 251 4.52 -6.73 -7.08
N GLY A 252 3.73 -5.71 -7.43
CA GLY A 252 4.19 -4.59 -8.25
C GLY A 252 5.35 -3.82 -7.60
N GLN A 253 5.27 -3.58 -6.29
CA GLN A 253 6.36 -2.97 -5.52
C GLN A 253 7.56 -3.92 -5.39
N MET A 254 7.33 -5.23 -5.23
CA MET A 254 8.38 -6.25 -5.22
C MET A 254 9.17 -6.27 -6.55
N LYS A 255 8.47 -6.18 -7.69
CA LYS A 255 9.07 -6.08 -9.02
C LYS A 255 9.86 -4.79 -9.18
N LEU A 256 9.31 -3.65 -8.75
CA LEU A 256 10.02 -2.38 -8.77
C LEU A 256 11.28 -2.42 -7.88
N LEU A 257 11.20 -3.00 -6.69
CA LEU A 257 12.35 -3.15 -5.80
C LEU A 257 13.48 -3.93 -6.48
N ARG A 258 13.16 -5.04 -7.16
CA ARG A 258 14.14 -5.81 -7.92
C ARG A 258 14.88 -4.95 -8.95
N LEU A 259 14.14 -4.14 -9.70
CA LEU A 259 14.73 -3.22 -10.67
C LEU A 259 15.62 -2.15 -10.02
N ILE A 260 15.25 -1.66 -8.83
CA ILE A 260 16.08 -0.71 -8.06
C ILE A 260 17.40 -1.38 -7.66
N LEU A 261 17.37 -2.61 -7.16
CA LEU A 261 18.57 -3.36 -6.76
C LEU A 261 19.50 -3.57 -7.96
N GLU A 262 18.97 -4.01 -9.09
CA GLU A 262 19.72 -4.28 -10.32
C GLU A 262 20.36 -3.01 -10.90
N LYS A 263 19.62 -1.90 -10.95
CA LYS A 263 20.10 -0.65 -11.58
C LYS A 263 21.10 0.14 -10.71
N ASN A 264 21.02 0.03 -9.39
CA ASN A 264 21.78 0.90 -8.48
C ASN A 264 22.94 0.22 -7.75
N ARG A 265 23.30 -1.02 -8.13
CA ARG A 265 24.42 -1.78 -7.53
C ARG A 265 24.35 -1.79 -6.00
N VAL A 266 23.17 -2.10 -5.47
CA VAL A 266 22.92 -2.14 -4.04
C VAL A 266 23.74 -3.27 -3.43
N LYS A 267 24.58 -2.97 -2.42
CA LYS A 267 25.42 -3.98 -1.76
C LYS A 267 24.61 -4.86 -0.82
N GLU A 268 23.67 -4.25 -0.09
CA GLU A 268 22.85 -4.96 0.89
C GLU A 268 21.40 -4.48 0.89
N LEU A 269 20.45 -5.41 0.93
CA LEU A 269 19.02 -5.16 1.13
C LEU A 269 18.64 -5.63 2.54
N ARG A 270 18.12 -4.72 3.37
CA ARG A 270 17.60 -5.03 4.71
C ARG A 270 16.12 -4.70 4.83
N SER A 271 15.36 -5.59 5.47
CA SER A 271 13.97 -5.33 5.83
C SER A 271 13.87 -4.81 7.26
N ILE A 272 13.00 -3.81 7.45
CA ILE A 272 12.75 -3.18 8.75
C ILE A 272 11.25 -3.05 9.03
N PHE A 273 10.44 -4.00 8.54
CA PHE A 273 8.98 -4.00 8.73
C PHE A 273 8.59 -4.06 10.23
N ASP A 274 7.32 -3.73 10.52
CA ASP A 274 6.80 -3.70 11.89
C ASP A 274 7.02 -5.03 12.63
N ASN A 275 7.24 -4.95 13.95
CA ASN A 275 7.42 -6.09 14.84
C ASN A 275 6.06 -6.71 15.20
N ASP A 276 5.32 -7.13 14.17
CA ASP A 276 4.01 -7.77 14.29
C ASP A 276 3.80 -8.85 13.22
N LYS A 277 2.74 -9.64 13.38
CA LYS A 277 2.37 -10.71 12.44
C LYS A 277 2.39 -10.29 10.97
N GLN A 278 1.95 -9.08 10.63
CA GLN A 278 1.87 -8.64 9.24
C GLN A 278 3.24 -8.20 8.71
N GLY A 279 4.04 -7.52 9.53
CA GLY A 279 5.42 -7.18 9.21
C GLY A 279 6.29 -8.43 8.99
N TYR A 280 6.16 -9.44 9.84
CA TYR A 280 6.86 -10.73 9.66
C TYR A 280 6.53 -11.40 8.33
N LYS A 281 5.25 -11.37 7.94
CA LYS A 281 4.82 -11.91 6.63
C LYS A 281 5.46 -11.17 5.47
N TYR A 282 5.58 -9.84 5.55
CA TYR A 282 6.25 -9.07 4.50
C TYR A 282 7.75 -9.34 4.45
N THR A 283 8.41 -9.47 5.59
CA THR A 283 9.83 -9.85 5.69
C THR A 283 10.09 -11.20 5.04
N LEU A 284 9.33 -12.24 5.42
CA LEU A 284 9.49 -13.57 4.85
C LEU A 284 9.14 -13.61 3.36
N TRP A 285 8.13 -12.85 2.93
CA TRP A 285 7.78 -12.76 1.52
C TRP A 285 8.87 -12.08 0.67
N LEU A 286 9.49 -11.02 1.20
CA LEU A 286 10.68 -10.41 0.61
C LEU A 286 11.82 -11.43 0.51
N HIS A 287 12.08 -12.16 1.60
CA HIS A 287 13.18 -13.11 1.66
C HIS A 287 12.99 -14.27 0.67
N ARG A 288 11.77 -14.81 0.59
CA ARG A 288 11.38 -15.80 -0.42
C ARG A 288 11.64 -15.33 -1.85
N HIS A 289 11.31 -14.08 -2.15
CA HIS A 289 11.43 -13.54 -3.51
C HIS A 289 12.88 -13.29 -3.96
N PHE A 290 13.76 -12.92 -3.03
CA PHE A 290 15.15 -12.54 -3.35
C PHE A 290 16.20 -13.61 -3.01
N TYR A 291 15.92 -14.48 -2.04
CA TYR A 291 16.87 -15.48 -1.55
C TYR A 291 16.35 -16.92 -1.66
N GLY A 292 15.13 -17.13 -2.18
CA GLY A 292 14.64 -18.46 -2.56
C GLY A 292 14.06 -19.32 -1.43
N ASP A 293 13.69 -18.72 -0.29
CA ASP A 293 13.03 -19.44 0.81
C ASP A 293 11.67 -20.02 0.38
N THR A 294 11.46 -21.32 0.56
CA THR A 294 10.24 -22.04 0.16
C THR A 294 9.21 -22.20 1.28
N THR A 295 9.43 -21.60 2.46
CA THR A 295 8.52 -21.71 3.60
C THR A 295 7.08 -21.31 3.23
N ASP A 296 6.11 -22.13 3.61
CA ASP A 296 4.69 -21.77 3.51
C ASP A 296 4.30 -20.85 4.68
N ILE A 297 4.16 -19.56 4.37
CA ILE A 297 3.93 -18.49 5.36
C ILE A 297 2.46 -18.45 5.81
N LYS A 298 1.52 -19.02 5.04
CA LYS A 298 0.07 -18.80 5.26
C LYS A 298 -0.48 -19.56 6.47
N SER A 299 0.14 -20.68 6.83
CA SER A 299 -0.30 -21.58 7.92
C SER A 299 0.38 -21.30 9.26
N LEU A 300 1.42 -20.46 9.30
CA LEU A 300 2.21 -20.22 10.50
C LEU A 300 1.51 -19.30 11.51
N SER A 301 1.68 -19.64 12.80
CA SER A 301 1.34 -18.77 13.93
C SER A 301 2.27 -17.56 14.00
N GLU A 302 1.92 -16.56 14.82
CA GLU A 302 2.74 -15.35 14.97
C GLU A 302 4.12 -15.64 15.57
N ASN A 303 4.20 -16.56 16.54
CA ASN A 303 5.47 -16.96 17.15
C ASN A 303 6.38 -17.66 16.14
N GLU A 304 5.84 -18.59 15.34
CA GLU A 304 6.63 -19.27 14.29
C GLU A 304 7.11 -18.31 13.21
N LEU A 305 6.31 -17.29 12.87
CA LEU A 305 6.72 -16.22 11.96
C LEU A 305 7.85 -15.39 12.57
N CYS A 306 7.73 -15.03 13.85
CA CYS A 306 8.72 -14.26 14.60
C CYS A 306 10.06 -15.00 14.66
N ASP A 307 10.07 -16.27 15.08
CA ASP A 307 11.26 -17.10 15.21
C ASP A 307 12.01 -17.19 13.88
N LYS A 308 11.29 -17.45 12.78
CA LYS A 308 11.87 -17.49 11.44
C LYS A 308 12.48 -16.17 11.00
N VAL A 309 11.84 -15.06 11.34
CA VAL A 309 12.37 -13.72 11.01
C VAL A 309 13.67 -13.45 11.78
N HIS A 310 13.77 -13.88 13.04
CA HIS A 310 14.98 -13.72 13.86
C HIS A 310 16.18 -14.54 13.34
N GLU A 311 15.94 -15.62 12.60
CA GLU A 311 17.00 -16.42 11.96
C GLU A 311 17.61 -15.73 10.72
N LEU A 312 16.95 -14.71 10.17
CA LEU A 312 17.40 -14.03 8.96
C LEU A 312 18.48 -12.99 9.26
N LYS A 313 19.56 -12.99 8.47
CA LYS A 313 20.71 -12.09 8.67
C LYS A 313 20.46 -10.63 8.25
N ASN A 314 19.53 -10.41 7.32
CA ASN A 314 19.33 -9.10 6.67
C ASN A 314 18.03 -8.43 7.15
N VAL A 315 17.73 -8.57 8.44
CA VAL A 315 16.53 -8.02 9.08
C VAL A 315 16.95 -7.24 10.31
N GLU A 316 16.36 -6.07 10.50
CA GLU A 316 16.45 -5.34 11.77
C GLU A 316 15.02 -5.13 12.28
N LEU A 317 14.76 -5.52 13.52
CA LEU A 317 13.44 -5.41 14.16
C LEU A 317 13.48 -4.29 15.20
N SER A 318 12.37 -3.56 15.32
CA SER A 318 12.14 -2.64 16.44
C SER A 318 11.93 -3.40 17.75
N GLU A 319 12.29 -2.79 18.87
CA GLU A 319 12.02 -3.38 20.20
C GLU A 319 10.52 -3.35 20.52
N ASN A 320 9.87 -2.22 20.22
CA ASN A 320 8.42 -2.08 20.29
C ASN A 320 7.78 -2.48 18.95
N LYS A 321 6.50 -2.15 18.80
CA LYS A 321 5.72 -2.47 17.59
C LYS A 321 6.37 -1.94 16.30
N ASP A 322 6.89 -0.72 16.34
CA ASP A 322 7.35 -0.01 15.16
C ASP A 322 8.51 0.94 15.52
N TRP A 323 9.38 1.31 14.56
CA TRP A 323 10.54 2.15 14.88
C TRP A 323 10.19 3.59 15.28
N ASN A 324 8.99 4.10 15.00
CA ASN A 324 8.57 5.41 15.50
C ASN A 324 8.21 5.36 16.98
N ASP A 325 7.67 4.24 17.44
CA ASP A 325 7.42 3.98 18.86
C ASP A 325 8.75 3.81 19.62
N ASP A 326 9.73 3.09 19.07
CA ASP A 326 11.10 3.04 19.62
C ASP A 326 11.72 4.43 19.74
N LEU A 327 11.60 5.24 18.69
CA LEU A 327 12.14 6.58 18.71
C LEU A 327 11.50 7.42 19.81
N LYS A 328 10.18 7.38 19.97
CA LYS A 328 9.49 8.12 21.04
C LYS A 328 9.91 7.62 22.43
N ALA A 329 10.05 6.32 22.61
CA ALA A 329 10.51 5.75 23.87
C ALA A 329 11.91 6.29 24.24
N SER A 330 12.83 6.37 23.27
CA SER A 330 14.17 6.92 23.47
C SER A 330 14.16 8.42 23.83
N CYS A 331 13.23 9.21 23.29
CA CYS A 331 13.09 10.62 23.67
C CYS A 331 12.61 10.82 25.11
N VAL A 332 11.74 9.93 25.62
CA VAL A 332 11.23 10.02 27.00
C VAL A 332 12.34 9.71 28.00
N THR A 333 13.16 8.70 27.75
CA THR A 333 14.27 8.31 28.64
C THR A 333 15.37 9.36 28.71
N CYS A 334 15.64 10.10 27.63
CA CYS A 334 16.56 11.24 27.66
C CYS A 334 16.00 12.42 28.48
N SER A 335 14.69 12.72 28.38
CA SER A 335 14.09 13.85 29.10
C SER A 335 14.07 13.68 30.63
N SER A 336 13.94 12.44 31.12
CA SER A 336 14.00 12.14 32.56
C SER A 336 15.43 12.18 33.13
N ALA A 337 16.46 11.99 32.30
CA ALA A 337 17.85 12.13 32.71
C ALA A 337 18.31 13.59 32.84
N GLU A 338 17.75 14.51 32.04
CA GLU A 338 18.07 15.94 32.11
C GLU A 338 17.35 16.69 33.24
N SER A 339 16.23 16.16 33.75
CA SER A 339 15.50 16.74 34.89
C SER A 339 16.06 16.33 36.28
N GLY A 340 17.18 15.60 36.31
CA GLY A 340 17.78 15.02 37.52
C GLY A 340 19.10 15.62 37.97
N GLN A 341 19.44 16.86 37.54
CA GLN A 341 20.63 17.59 38.01
C GLN A 341 20.27 18.84 38.80
#